data_AF-A0A150QJL8-F1
#
_entry.id   AF-A0A150QJL8-F1
#
_cell.length_a   1.000
_cell.length_b   1.000
_cell.length_c   1.000
_cell.angle_alpha   90.00
_cell.angle_beta   90.00
_cell.angle_gamma   90.00
#
_symmetry.space_group_name_H-M   'P 1'
#
loop_
_entity.id
_entity.type
_entity.pdbx_description
1 polymer ?
#
loop_
_entity_poly.entity_id
_entity_poly.type
_entity_poly.pdbx_seq_one_letter_code
_entity_poly.pdbx_strand_id
1 'polypeptide(L)'
;MSIDRSRVDLKARQIEVKLSRAASKVRIKVLGQSGAVLAEEEKPFSGAAAGTPLVVTWSPSSDEAVGRIEVYGHDTEGYWAGIAIIPWNVSIPHEEVQFETNSDVIRAPEVPKLEASLQRISEVAAKARELGKITLFIVGHTDTVGGVEHNLALSRRRARSIAAWFKGRGLKLPVAYEGLGESSPIVKTADQVDEPRNRRVDYILSIEPPKLASGEASWKSL
;
A
#
# COMPACT_ATOMS: atom_id res chain seq x y z
N MET A 1 8.86 -20.22 1.86
CA MET A 1 8.42 -19.51 0.62
C MET A 1 8.27 -18.04 0.94
N SER A 2 8.54 -17.18 -0.03
CA SER A 2 8.31 -15.74 0.05
C SER A 2 7.80 -15.22 -1.29
N ILE A 3 7.08 -14.09 -1.25
CA ILE A 3 6.66 -13.36 -2.44
C ILE A 3 7.27 -11.97 -2.35
N ASP A 4 7.93 -11.54 -3.43
CA ASP A 4 8.36 -10.16 -3.55
C ASP A 4 7.14 -9.30 -3.90
N ARG A 5 6.61 -8.58 -2.90
CA ARG A 5 5.42 -7.75 -3.06
C ARG A 5 5.64 -6.60 -4.05
N SER A 6 6.88 -6.12 -4.20
CA SER A 6 7.24 -5.12 -5.20
C SER A 6 7.07 -5.64 -6.64
N ARG A 7 7.09 -6.97 -6.83
CA ARG A 7 6.95 -7.68 -8.10
C ARG A 7 5.58 -8.31 -8.34
N VAL A 8 4.59 -7.95 -7.53
CA VAL A 8 3.17 -8.25 -7.82
C VAL A 8 2.64 -7.24 -8.83
N ASP A 9 2.33 -7.69 -10.03
CA ASP A 9 1.73 -6.88 -11.10
C ASP A 9 0.37 -7.47 -11.48
N LEU A 10 -0.70 -6.85 -10.99
CA LEU A 10 -2.07 -7.28 -11.25
C LEU A 10 -2.49 -7.03 -12.71
N LYS A 11 -1.88 -6.06 -13.39
CA LYS A 11 -2.19 -5.71 -14.77
C LYS A 11 -1.51 -6.66 -15.74
N ALA A 12 -0.22 -6.93 -15.53
CA ALA A 12 0.52 -7.96 -16.27
C ALA A 12 0.15 -9.39 -15.84
N ARG A 13 -0.64 -9.53 -14.76
CA ARG A 13 -1.10 -10.81 -14.21
C ARG A 13 0.09 -11.71 -13.87
N GLN A 14 1.04 -11.14 -13.14
CA GLN A 14 2.34 -11.73 -12.83
C GLN A 14 2.71 -11.52 -11.36
N ILE A 15 3.30 -12.54 -10.74
CA ILE A 15 3.96 -12.45 -9.44
C ILE A 15 5.32 -13.14 -9.46
N GLU A 16 6.24 -12.67 -8.63
CA GLU A 16 7.52 -13.34 -8.38
C GLU A 16 7.51 -14.04 -7.01
N VAL A 17 7.81 -15.34 -7.03
CA VAL A 17 7.80 -16.22 -5.86
C VAL A 17 9.20 -16.82 -5.66
N LYS A 18 9.64 -16.96 -4.43
CA LYS A 18 10.87 -17.69 -4.08
C LYS A 18 10.56 -18.80 -3.09
N LEU A 19 11.05 -20.00 -3.40
CA LEU A 19 10.98 -21.15 -2.49
C LEU A 19 12.30 -21.30 -1.74
N SER A 20 12.23 -21.73 -0.48
CA SER A 20 13.42 -22.00 0.35
C SER A 20 14.04 -23.37 0.06
N ARG A 21 13.43 -24.14 -0.85
CA ARG A 21 13.82 -25.48 -1.30
C ARG A 21 13.68 -25.53 -2.83
N ALA A 22 14.24 -26.56 -3.47
CA ALA A 22 14.16 -26.72 -4.92
C ALA A 22 12.70 -26.85 -5.38
N ALA A 23 12.29 -26.03 -6.35
CA ALA A 23 10.90 -25.86 -6.73
C ALA A 23 10.45 -26.88 -7.79
N SER A 24 9.46 -27.70 -7.46
CA SER A 24 8.80 -28.56 -8.43
C SER A 24 7.77 -27.78 -9.23
N LYS A 25 6.88 -27.07 -8.53
CA LYS A 25 5.76 -26.34 -9.12
C LYS A 25 5.23 -25.24 -8.21
N VAL A 26 4.49 -24.29 -8.79
CA VAL A 26 3.68 -23.33 -8.04
C VAL A 26 2.24 -23.37 -8.55
N ARG A 27 1.29 -23.57 -7.63
CA ARG A 27 -0.13 -23.40 -7.88
C ARG A 27 -0.54 -21.99 -7.48
N ILE A 28 -1.30 -21.32 -8.34
CA ILE A 28 -1.89 -20.02 -8.08
C ILE A 28 -3.41 -20.12 -8.19
N LYS A 29 -4.12 -19.55 -7.20
CA LYS A 29 -5.57 -19.40 -7.21
C LYS A 29 -5.91 -17.94 -7.02
N VAL A 30 -6.58 -17.34 -7.99
CA VAL A 30 -6.96 -15.93 -8.01
C VAL A 30 -8.47 -15.84 -7.84
N LEU A 31 -8.90 -15.09 -6.83
CA LEU A 31 -10.28 -14.82 -6.49
C LEU A 31 -10.58 -13.35 -6.79
N GLY A 32 -11.73 -13.07 -7.37
CA GLY A 32 -12.26 -11.72 -7.57
C GLY A 32 -12.76 -11.11 -6.27
N GLN A 33 -13.11 -9.82 -6.28
CA GLN A 33 -13.68 -9.12 -5.14
C GLN A 33 -15.01 -9.71 -4.67
N SER A 34 -15.77 -10.35 -5.56
CA SER A 34 -17.00 -11.10 -5.27
C SER A 34 -16.74 -12.47 -4.65
N GLY A 35 -15.49 -12.96 -4.67
CA GLY A 35 -15.12 -14.32 -4.31
C GLY A 35 -15.17 -15.32 -5.49
N ALA A 36 -15.55 -14.89 -6.70
CA ALA A 36 -15.49 -15.73 -7.89
C ALA A 36 -14.05 -16.19 -8.18
N VAL A 37 -13.85 -17.45 -8.58
CA VAL A 37 -12.53 -17.94 -9.02
C VAL A 37 -12.24 -17.39 -10.42
N LEU A 38 -11.27 -16.48 -10.50
CA LEU A 38 -10.82 -15.89 -11.75
C LEU A 38 -9.79 -16.80 -12.44
N ALA A 39 -8.88 -17.40 -11.69
CA ALA A 39 -7.92 -18.35 -12.22
C ALA A 39 -7.54 -19.40 -11.17
N GLU A 40 -7.30 -20.63 -11.59
CA GLU A 40 -6.70 -21.68 -10.76
C GLU A 40 -5.77 -22.50 -11.65
N GLU A 41 -4.46 -22.26 -11.52
CA GLU A 41 -3.45 -22.75 -12.45
C GLU A 41 -2.23 -23.31 -11.71
N GLU A 42 -1.53 -24.21 -12.37
CA GLU A 42 -0.27 -24.78 -11.89
C GLU A 42 0.84 -24.53 -12.91
N LYS A 43 1.98 -24.02 -12.45
CA LYS A 43 3.17 -23.76 -13.27
C LYS A 43 4.32 -24.66 -12.81
N PRO A 44 4.86 -25.52 -13.68
CA PRO A 44 6.02 -26.33 -13.36
C PRO A 44 7.31 -25.50 -13.38
N PHE A 45 8.25 -25.83 -12.50
CA PHE A 45 9.58 -25.18 -12.41
C PHE A 45 10.74 -26.19 -12.42
N SER A 46 10.47 -27.47 -12.69
CA SER A 46 11.46 -28.50 -13.03
C SER A 46 12.66 -28.61 -12.07
N GLY A 47 12.45 -28.38 -10.78
CA GLY A 47 13.52 -28.45 -9.77
C GLY A 47 14.39 -27.20 -9.69
N ALA A 48 13.89 -26.03 -10.09
CA ALA A 48 14.61 -24.77 -9.96
C ALA A 48 15.18 -24.60 -8.54
N ALA A 49 16.46 -24.23 -8.43
CA ALA A 49 17.18 -24.20 -7.17
C ALA A 49 16.50 -23.29 -6.12
N ALA A 50 16.70 -23.60 -4.83
CA ALA A 50 16.21 -22.78 -3.74
C ALA A 50 16.66 -21.31 -3.89
N GLY A 51 15.75 -20.38 -3.62
CA GLY A 51 15.98 -18.94 -3.76
C GLY A 51 15.87 -18.38 -5.18
N THR A 52 15.79 -19.24 -6.21
CA THR A 52 15.56 -18.80 -7.60
C THR A 52 14.25 -18.02 -7.71
N PRO A 53 14.26 -16.80 -8.29
CA PRO A 53 13.03 -16.09 -8.67
C PRO A 53 12.17 -16.92 -9.64
N LEU A 54 10.93 -17.22 -9.24
CA LEU A 54 9.96 -17.95 -10.06
C LEU A 54 8.86 -16.99 -10.47
N VAL A 55 8.76 -16.73 -11.77
CA VAL A 55 7.69 -15.91 -12.35
C VAL A 55 6.46 -16.78 -12.57
N VAL A 56 5.36 -16.43 -11.91
CA VAL A 56 4.07 -17.11 -12.05
C VAL A 56 3.09 -16.14 -12.69
N THR A 57 2.50 -16.54 -13.81
CA THR A 57 1.45 -15.80 -14.50
C THR A 57 0.12 -16.54 -14.45
N TRP A 58 -0.99 -15.83 -14.62
CA TRP A 58 -2.33 -16.42 -14.71
C TRP A 58 -3.18 -15.78 -15.80
N SER A 59 -4.18 -16.53 -16.25
CA SER A 59 -5.15 -16.17 -17.28
C SER A 59 -6.55 -16.14 -16.66
N PRO A 60 -7.06 -14.96 -16.26
CA PRO A 60 -8.34 -14.87 -15.58
C PRO A 60 -9.50 -15.13 -16.54
N SER A 61 -10.57 -15.72 -16.00
CA SER A 61 -11.82 -16.03 -16.68
C SER A 61 -12.71 -14.79 -16.92
N SER A 62 -12.42 -13.66 -16.26
CA SER A 62 -13.11 -12.39 -16.44
C SER A 62 -12.20 -11.20 -16.08
N ASP A 63 -12.69 -9.98 -16.35
CA ASP A 63 -11.99 -8.73 -15.98
C ASP A 63 -12.39 -8.19 -14.60
N GLU A 64 -13.01 -9.03 -13.75
CA GLU A 64 -13.28 -8.66 -12.36
C GLU A 64 -11.98 -8.32 -11.63
N ALA A 65 -12.02 -7.28 -10.79
CA ALA A 65 -10.87 -6.88 -9.98
C ALA A 65 -10.45 -8.01 -9.03
N VAL A 66 -9.15 -8.25 -8.91
CA VAL A 66 -8.59 -9.27 -8.02
C VAL A 66 -8.87 -8.89 -6.56
N GLY A 67 -9.54 -9.77 -5.84
CA GLY A 67 -9.78 -9.66 -4.40
C GLY A 67 -8.71 -10.38 -3.57
N ARG A 68 -8.28 -11.57 -4.00
CA ARG A 68 -7.31 -12.39 -3.25
C ARG A 68 -6.51 -13.29 -4.20
N ILE A 69 -5.22 -13.44 -3.93
CA ILE A 69 -4.34 -14.37 -4.64
C ILE A 69 -3.77 -15.34 -3.62
N GLU A 70 -3.99 -16.63 -3.83
CA GLU A 70 -3.37 -17.68 -3.03
C GLU A 70 -2.31 -18.39 -3.87
N VAL A 71 -1.12 -18.50 -3.30
CA VAL A 71 0.05 -19.06 -3.97
C VAL A 71 0.54 -20.21 -3.13
N TYR A 72 0.73 -21.37 -3.75
CA TYR A 72 1.20 -22.60 -3.10
C TYR A 72 2.40 -23.11 -3.87
N GLY A 73 3.59 -22.99 -3.29
CA GLY A 73 4.81 -23.53 -3.88
C GLY A 73 5.09 -24.93 -3.33
N HIS A 74 5.34 -25.88 -4.21
CA HIS A 74 5.70 -27.26 -3.88
C HIS A 74 7.16 -27.52 -4.24
N ASP A 75 7.88 -28.20 -3.37
CA ASP A 75 9.24 -28.64 -3.64
C ASP A 75 9.29 -30.01 -4.35
N THR A 76 10.49 -30.46 -4.70
CA THR A 76 10.73 -31.75 -5.36
C THR A 76 10.51 -32.97 -4.46
N GLU A 77 10.35 -32.78 -3.15
CA GLU A 77 10.11 -33.84 -2.17
C GLU A 77 8.62 -33.92 -1.75
N GLY A 78 7.77 -33.03 -2.27
CA GLY A 78 6.33 -33.01 -2.02
C GLY A 78 5.89 -32.10 -0.86
N TYR A 79 6.82 -31.40 -0.20
CA TYR A 79 6.45 -30.37 0.78
C TYR A 79 5.89 -29.14 0.07
N TRP A 80 4.98 -28.44 0.74
CA TRP A 80 4.39 -27.21 0.21
C TRP A 80 4.32 -26.10 1.26
N ALA A 81 4.31 -24.86 0.78
CA ALA A 81 4.04 -23.69 1.58
C ALA A 81 3.06 -22.77 0.84
N GLY A 82 2.14 -22.14 1.58
CA GLY A 82 1.11 -21.25 1.05
C GLY A 82 1.27 -19.81 1.53
N ILE A 83 1.03 -18.85 0.65
CA ILE A 83 0.92 -17.41 0.99
C ILE A 83 -0.33 -16.87 0.31
N ALA A 84 -1.12 -16.08 1.03
CA ALA A 84 -2.21 -15.29 0.47
C ALA A 84 -1.80 -13.82 0.38
N ILE A 85 -2.12 -13.19 -0.75
CA ILE A 85 -2.00 -11.76 -1.02
C ILE A 85 -3.41 -11.22 -1.14
N ILE A 86 -3.69 -10.12 -0.46
CA ILE A 86 -4.98 -9.44 -0.57
C ILE A 86 -4.68 -8.03 -1.06
N PRO A 87 -4.68 -7.80 -2.39
CA PRO A 87 -4.28 -6.52 -2.98
C PRO A 87 -5.32 -5.41 -2.81
N TRP A 88 -6.15 -5.51 -1.77
CA TRP A 88 -7.15 -4.51 -1.45
C TRP A 88 -6.49 -3.28 -0.83
N ASN A 89 -6.67 -2.16 -1.50
CA ASN A 89 -6.33 -0.84 -0.98
C ASN A 89 -7.39 0.17 -1.43
N VAL A 90 -7.65 1.17 -0.59
CA VAL A 90 -8.64 2.22 -0.85
C VAL A 90 -8.07 3.55 -0.38
N SER A 91 -7.95 4.51 -1.30
CA SER A 91 -7.69 5.91 -0.96
C SER A 91 -8.94 6.53 -0.36
N ILE A 92 -8.78 7.29 0.72
CA ILE A 92 -9.89 7.96 1.43
C ILE A 92 -9.96 9.41 0.96
N PRO A 93 -11.00 9.81 0.22
CA PRO A 93 -11.20 11.21 -0.15
C PRO A 93 -11.43 12.05 1.11
N HIS A 94 -10.80 13.21 1.16
CA HIS A 94 -10.89 14.13 2.29
C HIS A 94 -10.55 15.55 1.85
N GLU A 95 -10.78 16.51 2.75
CA GLU A 95 -10.32 17.87 2.59
C GLU A 95 -8.91 18.01 3.17
N GLU A 96 -8.01 18.67 2.45
CA GLU A 96 -6.62 18.83 2.85
C GLU A 96 -6.48 19.67 4.13
N VAL A 97 -5.68 19.13 5.07
CA VAL A 97 -5.28 19.82 6.29
C VAL A 97 -4.21 20.85 5.96
N GLN A 98 -4.49 22.11 6.28
CA GLN A 98 -3.55 23.20 6.05
C GLN A 98 -2.61 23.35 7.25
N PHE A 99 -1.32 23.46 6.96
CA PHE A 99 -0.29 23.75 7.95
C PHE A 99 0.28 25.14 7.73
N GLU A 100 0.66 25.81 8.80
CA GLU A 100 1.50 26.99 8.71
C GLU A 100 2.84 26.66 8.01
N THR A 101 3.47 27.69 7.46
CA THR A 101 4.78 27.57 6.82
C THR A 101 5.77 26.90 7.77
N ASN A 102 6.44 25.85 7.27
CA ASN A 102 7.41 25.06 8.03
C ASN A 102 6.87 24.47 9.36
N SER A 103 5.56 24.25 9.46
CA SER A 103 4.92 23.69 10.65
C SER A 103 4.28 22.33 10.36
N ASP A 104 4.24 21.49 11.39
CA ASP A 104 3.50 20.23 11.49
C ASP A 104 2.43 20.27 12.61
N VAL A 105 2.11 21.47 13.10
CA VAL A 105 1.06 21.69 14.11
C VAL A 105 -0.31 21.74 13.45
N ILE A 106 -1.21 20.87 13.90
CA ILE A 106 -2.62 20.87 13.50
C ILE A 106 -3.34 21.97 14.29
N ARG A 107 -3.85 22.99 13.58
CA ARG A 107 -4.59 24.10 14.19
C ARG A 107 -6.06 23.76 14.37
N ALA A 108 -6.73 24.44 15.31
CA ALA A 108 -8.15 24.23 15.60
C ALA A 108 -9.08 24.29 14.38
N PRO A 109 -8.91 25.21 13.40
CA PRO A 109 -9.75 25.25 12.20
C PRO A 109 -9.64 24.02 11.30
N GLU A 110 -8.55 23.25 11.40
CA GLU A 110 -8.34 22.04 10.58
C GLU A 110 -8.95 20.79 11.22
N VAL A 111 -9.28 20.84 12.51
CA VAL A 111 -9.82 19.71 13.28
C VAL A 111 -11.09 19.12 12.66
N PRO A 112 -12.09 19.91 12.20
CA PRO A 112 -13.28 19.35 11.57
C PRO A 112 -12.99 18.47 10.34
N LYS A 113 -11.97 18.81 9.55
CA LYS A 113 -11.55 18.03 8.36
C LYS A 113 -11.00 16.67 8.75
N LEU A 114 -10.23 16.63 9.85
CA LEU A 114 -9.71 15.39 10.42
C LEU A 114 -10.82 14.55 11.04
N GLU A 115 -11.78 15.15 11.76
CA GLU A 115 -12.94 14.43 12.30
C GLU A 115 -13.76 13.77 11.18
N ALA A 116 -14.04 14.50 10.09
CA ALA A 116 -14.71 13.95 8.92
C ALA A 116 -13.91 12.80 8.25
N SER A 117 -12.59 12.94 8.17
CA SER A 117 -11.70 11.90 7.64
C SER A 117 -11.70 10.65 8.53
N LEU A 118 -11.64 10.82 9.84
CA LEU A 118 -11.67 9.73 10.83
C LEU A 118 -12.97 8.93 10.73
N GLN A 119 -14.11 9.61 10.58
CA GLN A 119 -15.39 8.97 10.38
C GLN A 119 -15.36 8.10 9.12
N ARG A 120 -14.93 8.66 7.98
CA ARG A 120 -14.86 7.94 6.71
C ARG A 120 -13.90 6.75 6.75
N ILE A 121 -12.72 6.93 7.36
CA ILE A 121 -11.74 5.86 7.60
C ILE A 121 -12.40 4.71 8.38
N SER A 122 -13.13 5.04 9.46
CA SER A 122 -13.77 4.05 10.31
C SER A 122 -14.88 3.29 9.58
N GLU A 123 -15.70 3.98 8.78
CA GLU A 123 -16.77 3.39 7.97
C GLU A 123 -16.23 2.42 6.90
N VAL A 124 -15.19 2.83 6.16
CA VAL A 124 -14.58 1.99 5.13
C VAL A 124 -13.89 0.77 5.76
N ALA A 125 -13.15 0.97 6.86
CA ALA A 125 -12.49 -0.13 7.56
C ALA A 125 -13.48 -1.14 8.13
N ALA A 126 -14.61 -0.69 8.67
CA ALA A 126 -15.65 -1.57 9.20
C ALA A 126 -16.27 -2.47 8.12
N LYS A 127 -16.46 -1.96 6.90
CA LYS A 127 -16.96 -2.73 5.74
C LYS A 127 -15.96 -3.76 5.24
N ALA A 128 -14.66 -3.50 5.42
CA ALA A 128 -13.59 -4.35 4.91
C ALA A 128 -12.98 -5.28 5.98
N ARG A 129 -13.51 -5.31 7.21
CA ARG A 129 -12.92 -6.05 8.35
C ARG A 129 -12.68 -7.54 8.08
N GLU A 130 -13.53 -8.17 7.27
CA GLU A 130 -13.46 -9.60 6.94
C GLU A 130 -12.29 -9.91 5.99
N LEU A 131 -11.75 -8.90 5.31
CA LEU A 131 -10.58 -9.05 4.44
C LEU A 131 -9.29 -9.28 5.23
N GLY A 132 -9.26 -8.91 6.52
CA GLY A 132 -8.13 -9.13 7.41
C GLY A 132 -7.67 -7.88 8.15
N LYS A 133 -6.38 -7.86 8.56
CA LYS A 133 -5.81 -6.76 9.34
C LYS A 133 -5.52 -5.54 8.45
N ILE A 134 -6.47 -4.61 8.42
CA ILE A 134 -6.32 -3.33 7.72
C ILE A 134 -5.40 -2.39 8.49
N THR A 135 -4.53 -1.68 7.78
CA THR A 135 -3.66 -0.61 8.26
C THR A 135 -4.03 0.69 7.54
N LEU A 136 -4.04 1.81 8.27
CA LEU A 136 -4.09 3.14 7.68
C LEU A 136 -2.68 3.61 7.36
N PHE A 137 -2.43 3.91 6.09
CA PHE A 137 -1.20 4.48 5.59
C PHE A 137 -1.42 5.97 5.31
N ILE A 138 -0.52 6.82 5.81
CA ILE A 138 -0.59 8.27 5.68
C ILE A 138 0.67 8.78 4.99
N VAL A 139 0.52 9.44 3.85
CA VAL A 139 1.64 9.93 3.04
C VAL A 139 1.60 11.44 2.96
N GLY A 140 2.64 12.11 3.46
CA GLY A 140 2.76 13.56 3.34
C GLY A 140 3.48 13.98 2.06
N HIS A 141 3.07 15.11 1.48
CA HIS A 141 3.68 15.73 0.31
C HIS A 141 3.97 17.22 0.53
N THR A 142 4.91 17.76 -0.23
CA THR A 142 5.18 19.20 -0.32
C THR A 142 5.12 19.66 -1.78
N ASP A 143 5.08 20.97 -1.99
CA ASP A 143 5.48 21.58 -3.25
C ASP A 143 7.00 21.61 -3.39
N THR A 144 7.50 22.30 -4.42
CA THR A 144 8.93 22.39 -4.75
C THR A 144 9.62 23.58 -4.07
N VAL A 145 8.96 24.24 -3.10
CA VAL A 145 9.55 25.36 -2.34
C VAL A 145 10.43 24.81 -1.23
N GLY A 146 11.66 25.33 -1.12
CA GLY A 146 12.65 24.83 -0.16
C GLY A 146 13.55 23.73 -0.74
N GLY A 147 14.28 23.03 0.13
CA GLY A 147 15.21 21.97 -0.27
C GLY A 147 14.60 20.58 -0.15
N VAL A 148 14.97 19.67 -1.06
CA VAL A 148 14.51 18.26 -1.11
C VAL A 148 14.49 17.58 0.26
N GLU A 149 15.63 17.59 0.97
CA GLU A 149 15.76 16.94 2.29
C GLU A 149 14.87 17.59 3.36
N HIS A 150 14.74 18.92 3.31
CA HIS A 150 13.85 19.65 4.20
C HIS A 150 12.39 19.27 3.94
N ASN A 151 11.99 19.22 2.68
CA ASN A 151 10.65 18.86 2.23
C ASN A 151 10.29 17.42 2.58
N LEU A 152 11.24 16.49 2.44
CA LEU A 152 11.09 15.10 2.86
C LEU A 152 10.88 15.00 4.39
N ALA A 153 11.67 15.71 5.17
CA ALA A 153 11.54 15.72 6.63
C ALA A 153 10.21 16.38 7.08
N LEU A 154 9.82 17.50 6.46
CA LEU A 154 8.61 18.25 6.81
C LEU A 154 7.34 17.45 6.49
N SER A 155 7.25 16.89 5.27
CA SER A 155 6.12 16.05 4.88
C SER A 155 5.94 14.85 5.81
N ARG A 156 7.04 14.20 6.22
CA ARG A 156 7.01 13.08 7.17
C ARG A 156 6.52 13.50 8.55
N ARG A 157 6.95 14.66 9.07
CA ARG A 157 6.46 15.19 10.36
C ARG A 157 4.95 15.47 10.31
N ARG A 158 4.46 16.10 9.24
CA ARG A 158 3.02 16.35 9.03
C ARG A 158 2.21 15.06 9.01
N ALA A 159 2.68 14.04 8.26
CA ALA A 159 2.04 12.73 8.24
C ALA A 159 2.00 12.07 9.64
N ARG A 160 3.08 12.19 10.42
CA ARG A 160 3.14 11.72 11.81
C ARG A 160 2.16 12.47 12.72
N SER A 161 2.07 13.79 12.62
CA SER A 161 1.15 14.60 13.43
C SER A 161 -0.31 14.20 13.20
N ILE A 162 -0.69 13.96 11.94
CA ILE A 162 -2.02 13.48 11.59
C ILE A 162 -2.25 12.05 12.10
N ALA A 163 -1.27 11.15 11.95
CA ALA A 163 -1.33 9.81 12.51
C ALA A 163 -1.59 9.83 14.02
N ALA A 164 -0.83 10.67 14.74
CA ALA A 164 -0.96 10.83 16.20
C ALA A 164 -2.31 11.41 16.58
N TRP A 165 -2.82 12.39 15.82
CA TRP A 165 -4.15 12.95 16.01
C TRP A 165 -5.23 11.86 15.89
N PHE A 166 -5.20 11.05 14.82
CA PHE A 166 -6.19 9.97 14.63
C PHE A 166 -6.14 8.93 15.75
N LYS A 167 -4.95 8.49 16.16
CA LYS A 167 -4.79 7.55 17.29
C LYS A 167 -5.34 8.15 18.59
N GLY A 168 -5.00 9.40 18.88
CA GLY A 168 -5.47 10.12 20.07
C GLY A 168 -6.98 10.31 20.09
N ARG A 169 -7.62 10.36 18.91
CA ARG A 169 -9.07 10.48 18.75
C ARG A 169 -9.82 9.14 18.63
N GLY A 170 -9.14 8.02 18.92
CA GLY A 170 -9.77 6.71 19.10
C GLY A 170 -9.62 5.75 17.93
N LEU A 171 -8.86 6.08 16.88
CA LEU A 171 -8.60 5.15 15.78
C LEU A 171 -7.90 3.87 16.28
N LYS A 172 -8.59 2.74 16.16
CA LYS A 172 -8.09 1.42 16.61
C LYS A 172 -7.22 0.71 15.60
N LEU A 173 -7.26 1.10 14.33
CA LEU A 173 -6.40 0.54 13.29
C LEU A 173 -4.91 0.76 13.62
N PRO A 174 -4.02 -0.15 13.19
CA PRO A 174 -2.62 0.18 12.97
C PRO A 174 -2.50 1.38 12.03
N VAL A 175 -1.53 2.25 12.30
CA VAL A 175 -1.24 3.40 11.45
C VAL A 175 0.23 3.39 11.09
N ALA A 176 0.52 3.52 9.80
CA ALA A 176 1.85 3.72 9.27
C ALA A 176 1.90 5.05 8.51
N TYR A 177 3.05 5.72 8.52
CA TYR A 177 3.22 7.01 7.86
C TYR A 177 4.57 7.12 7.15
N GLU A 178 4.61 7.95 6.11
CA GLU A 178 5.82 8.32 5.38
C GLU A 178 5.67 9.74 4.80
N GLY A 179 6.79 10.41 4.51
CA GLY A 179 6.82 11.63 3.72
C GLY A 179 7.49 11.36 2.38
N LEU A 180 6.96 11.97 1.32
CA LEU A 180 7.56 11.94 -0.02
C LEU A 180 8.18 13.27 -0.44
N GLY A 181 8.05 14.32 0.39
CA GLY A 181 8.46 15.67 0.01
C GLY A 181 7.86 16.06 -1.34
N GLU A 182 8.73 16.55 -2.24
CA GLU A 182 8.38 16.99 -3.59
C GLU A 182 8.55 15.91 -4.66
N SER A 183 8.89 14.66 -4.28
CA SER A 183 9.19 13.58 -5.24
C SER A 183 7.96 13.01 -5.98
N SER A 184 6.75 13.37 -5.54
CA SER A 184 5.49 12.90 -6.13
C SER A 184 4.45 14.04 -6.21
N PRO A 185 4.70 15.04 -7.08
CA PRO A 185 3.79 16.16 -7.26
C PRO A 185 2.57 15.74 -8.09
N ILE A 186 1.39 16.28 -7.76
CA ILE A 186 0.21 16.16 -8.62
C ILE A 186 0.35 17.08 -9.82
N VAL A 187 0.83 18.31 -9.58
CA VAL A 187 1.12 19.30 -10.61
C VAL A 187 2.63 19.43 -10.70
N LYS A 188 3.21 19.02 -11.83
CA LYS A 188 4.65 19.19 -12.06
C LYS A 188 4.97 20.68 -12.17
N THR A 189 5.90 21.13 -11.34
CA THR A 189 6.39 22.51 -11.30
C THR A 189 7.91 22.52 -11.38
N ALA A 190 8.49 23.67 -11.74
CA ALA A 190 9.92 23.88 -11.55
C ALA A 190 10.26 24.01 -10.06
N ASP A 191 11.55 23.99 -9.72
CA ASP A 191 12.02 24.25 -8.36
C ASP A 191 11.57 25.64 -7.88
N GLN A 192 11.33 25.77 -6.57
CA GLN A 192 10.91 27.00 -5.90
C GLN A 192 9.54 27.56 -6.34
N VAL A 193 8.64 26.70 -6.81
CA VAL A 193 7.27 27.10 -7.18
C VAL A 193 6.29 26.71 -6.09
N ASP A 194 5.58 27.70 -5.56
CA ASP A 194 4.45 27.49 -4.65
C ASP A 194 3.29 26.87 -5.43
N GLU A 195 2.91 25.65 -5.05
CA GLU A 195 1.78 24.94 -5.62
C GLU A 195 0.98 24.27 -4.49
N PRO A 196 -0.06 24.95 -3.97
CA PRO A 196 -0.83 24.48 -2.82
C PRO A 196 -1.43 23.09 -3.01
N ARG A 197 -1.73 22.67 -4.24
CA ARG A 197 -2.29 21.34 -4.52
C ARG A 197 -1.27 20.21 -4.30
N ASN A 198 0.02 20.53 -4.31
CA ASN A 198 1.07 19.56 -4.00
C ASN A 198 1.29 19.42 -2.47
N ARG A 199 0.89 20.41 -1.67
CA ARG A 199 0.92 20.37 -0.20
C ARG A 199 -0.28 19.59 0.33
N ARG A 200 -0.23 18.28 0.20
CA ARG A 200 -1.34 17.38 0.53
C ARG A 200 -0.92 16.22 1.42
N VAL A 201 -1.91 15.48 1.90
CA VAL A 201 -1.70 14.20 2.58
C VAL A 201 -2.58 13.14 1.96
N ASP A 202 -2.05 11.97 1.63
CA ASP A 202 -2.86 10.85 1.13
C ASP A 202 -3.17 9.88 2.27
N TYR A 203 -4.45 9.50 2.43
CA TYR A 203 -4.90 8.46 3.37
C TYR A 203 -5.27 7.21 2.59
N ILE A 204 -4.62 6.08 2.90
CA ILE A 204 -4.82 4.83 2.20
C ILE A 204 -5.10 3.73 3.22
N LEU A 205 -6.27 3.10 3.15
CA LEU A 205 -6.53 1.86 3.88
C LEU A 205 -6.05 0.68 3.05
N SER A 206 -5.24 -0.19 3.63
CA SER A 206 -4.74 -1.37 2.93
C SER A 206 -4.38 -2.49 3.90
N ILE A 207 -4.42 -3.73 3.43
CA ILE A 207 -3.93 -4.90 4.19
C ILE A 207 -2.41 -5.02 4.05
N GLU A 208 -1.88 -4.58 2.91
CA GLU A 208 -0.46 -4.61 2.60
C GLU A 208 0.10 -3.20 2.46
N PRO A 209 1.39 -2.95 2.74
CA PRO A 209 1.99 -1.66 2.45
C PRO A 209 1.77 -1.26 0.98
N PRO A 210 1.14 -0.11 0.70
CA PRO A 210 0.89 0.30 -0.67
C PRO A 210 2.22 0.66 -1.35
N LYS A 211 2.31 0.36 -2.65
CA LYS A 211 3.42 0.84 -3.47
C LYS A 211 3.22 2.33 -3.73
N LEU A 212 4.21 3.14 -3.40
CA LEU A 212 4.18 4.57 -3.71
C LEU A 212 4.76 4.82 -5.10
N ALA A 213 4.33 5.89 -5.75
CA ALA A 213 4.79 6.25 -7.10
C ALA A 213 6.31 6.50 -7.16
N SER A 214 6.92 6.92 -6.05
CA SER A 214 8.37 7.12 -5.91
C SER A 214 9.18 5.83 -5.69
N GLY A 215 8.52 4.68 -5.52
CA GLY A 215 9.18 3.39 -5.28
C GLY A 215 9.00 2.87 -3.85
N GLU A 216 10.05 2.27 -3.29
CA GLU A 216 10.03 1.69 -1.93
C GLU A 216 9.90 2.79 -0.86
N ALA A 217 8.88 2.67 -0.02
CA ALA A 217 8.61 3.58 1.09
C ALA A 217 9.15 3.00 2.41
N SER A 218 9.77 3.84 3.25
CA SER A 218 10.29 3.45 4.57
C SER A 218 9.22 3.69 5.65
N TRP A 219 8.09 3.00 5.48
CA TRP A 219 6.91 3.10 6.34
C TRP A 219 7.28 3.05 7.82
N LYS A 220 6.87 4.08 8.56
CA LYS A 220 7.09 4.18 10.00
C LYS A 220 5.79 3.84 10.70
N SER A 221 5.86 2.92 11.65
CA SER A 221 4.72 2.64 12.53
C SER A 221 4.66 3.70 13.63
N LEU A 222 3.43 4.10 13.97
CA LEU A 222 3.17 4.96 15.12
C LEU A 222 2.98 4.14 16.40
#